data_AF-A0A7V1EC53-F1
#
_entry.id   AF-A0A7V1EC53-F1
#
_cell.length_a   1.000
_cell.length_b   1.000
_cell.length_c   1.000
_cell.angle_alpha   90.00
_cell.angle_beta   90.00
_cell.angle_gamma   90.00
#
_symmetry.space_group_name_H-M   'P 1'
#
loop_
_entity.id
_entity.type
_entity.pdbx_description
1 polymer ?
#
loop_
_entity_poly.entity_id
_entity_poly.type
_entity_poly.pdbx_seq_one_letter_code
_entity_poly.pdbx_strand_id
1 'polypeptide(L)'
;MDNNRFNTDAQLLNELQYRIIKDKKVPRILSICSNCKKIQNTKNKWYKIEDYFKEYMAISFNHSTCPECKEELYPNIIFESSTKPTIKYTENRGIFNLLGIAYESLKNNDMDDQAKEMLDRVMKANSNYEVLNIISEYVEDE
;
A
#
# COMPACT_ATOMS: atom_id res chain seq x y z
N MET A 1 -0.22 43.59 -12.01
CA MET A 1 0.58 42.56 -12.71
C MET A 1 0.46 41.33 -11.84
N ASP A 2 -0.60 40.56 -12.05
CA ASP A 2 -0.99 39.52 -11.09
C ASP A 2 -0.46 38.19 -11.58
N ASN A 3 0.77 37.92 -11.13
CA ASN A 3 1.51 36.69 -11.31
C ASN A 3 0.96 35.60 -10.37
N ASN A 4 0.39 34.55 -10.95
CA ASN A 4 0.37 33.14 -10.51
C ASN A 4 -0.99 32.52 -10.90
N ARG A 5 -1.09 31.32 -11.47
CA ARG A 5 -0.14 30.27 -11.85
C ARG A 5 -0.94 29.35 -12.76
N PHE A 6 -0.33 28.88 -13.83
CA PHE A 6 -0.84 27.80 -14.66
C PHE A 6 -1.15 26.59 -13.75
N ASN A 7 -2.43 26.28 -13.57
CA ASN A 7 -2.82 25.01 -12.99
C ASN A 7 -2.46 23.96 -14.04
N THR A 8 -1.56 23.03 -13.72
CA THR A 8 -1.26 21.93 -14.63
C THR A 8 -2.54 21.14 -14.91
N ASP A 9 -2.70 20.59 -16.11
CA ASP A 9 -3.90 19.82 -16.48
C ASP A 9 -4.22 18.73 -15.45
N ALA A 10 -3.19 18.14 -14.83
CA ALA A 10 -3.31 17.16 -13.74
C ALA A 10 -3.91 17.73 -12.44
N GLN A 11 -3.61 18.98 -12.07
CA GLN A 11 -4.20 19.64 -10.91
C GLN A 11 -5.66 20.00 -11.16
N LEU A 12 -5.97 20.48 -12.36
CA LEU A 12 -7.35 20.78 -12.78
C LEU A 12 -8.19 19.50 -12.84
N LEU A 13 -7.63 18.41 -13.38
CA LEU A 13 -8.28 17.09 -13.40
C LEU A 13 -8.57 16.58 -12.00
N ASN A 14 -7.62 16.68 -11.06
CA ASN A 14 -7.84 16.30 -9.66
C ASN A 14 -8.92 17.14 -8.99
N GLU A 15 -8.92 18.47 -9.20
CA GLU A 15 -9.93 19.34 -8.59
C GLU A 15 -11.34 19.06 -9.16
N LEU A 16 -11.45 18.80 -10.46
CA LEU A 16 -12.71 18.41 -11.08
C LEU A 16 -13.20 17.04 -10.59
N GLN A 17 -12.30 16.06 -10.48
CA GLN A 17 -12.63 14.75 -9.92
C GLN A 17 -13.09 14.86 -8.46
N TYR A 18 -12.39 15.66 -7.65
CA TYR A 18 -12.75 15.93 -6.26
C TYR A 18 -14.15 16.58 -6.14
N ARG A 19 -14.47 17.54 -7.01
CA ARG A 19 -15.80 18.17 -7.05
C ARG A 19 -16.90 17.18 -7.43
N ILE A 20 -16.66 16.30 -8.40
CA ILE A 20 -17.61 15.25 -8.80
C ILE A 20 -17.86 14.27 -7.65
N ILE A 21 -16.81 13.87 -6.93
CA ILE A 21 -16.92 12.99 -5.76
C ILE A 21 -17.69 13.68 -4.63
N LYS A 22 -17.43 14.98 -4.41
CA LYS A 22 -18.07 15.79 -3.37
C LYS A 22 -19.58 16.01 -3.61
N ASP A 23 -20.00 16.14 -4.87
CA ASP A 23 -21.42 16.35 -5.23
C ASP A 23 -22.26 15.06 -5.21
N LYS A 24 -21.63 13.88 -5.21
CA LYS A 24 -22.33 12.63 -4.92
C LYS A 24 -22.70 12.61 -3.44
N LYS A 25 -23.92 13.07 -3.13
CA LYS A 25 -24.51 12.99 -1.78
C LYS A 25 -24.42 11.56 -1.26
N VAL A 26 -23.41 11.32 -0.43
CA VAL A 26 -23.36 10.16 0.45
C VAL A 26 -24.53 10.30 1.41
N PRO A 27 -25.43 9.30 1.51
CA PRO A 27 -26.40 9.31 2.58
C PRO A 27 -25.66 9.46 3.90
N ARG A 28 -26.05 10.45 4.73
CA ARG A 28 -25.43 10.63 6.05
C ARG A 28 -25.58 9.38 6.94
N ILE A 29 -26.54 8.51 6.59
CA ILE A 29 -26.81 7.22 7.20
C ILE A 29 -27.09 6.22 6.07
N LEU A 30 -26.38 5.08 6.06
CA LEU A 30 -26.64 3.97 5.15
C LEU A 30 -27.49 2.91 5.85
N SER A 31 -28.60 2.52 5.24
CA SER A 31 -29.41 1.41 5.72
C SER A 31 -28.74 0.08 5.39
N ILE A 32 -28.45 -0.72 6.41
CA ILE A 32 -27.85 -2.05 6.25
C ILE A 32 -28.78 -3.15 6.77
N CYS A 33 -28.67 -4.36 6.19
CA CYS A 33 -29.36 -5.53 6.71
C CYS A 33 -28.64 -6.01 7.99
N SER A 34 -29.35 -6.07 9.12
CA SER A 34 -28.77 -6.52 10.39
C SER A 34 -28.20 -7.94 10.33
N ASN A 35 -28.77 -8.80 9.48
CA ASN A 35 -28.34 -10.19 9.31
C ASN A 35 -27.13 -10.32 8.38
N CYS A 36 -27.25 -9.90 7.11
CA CYS A 36 -26.22 -10.16 6.08
C CYS A 36 -25.35 -8.95 5.71
N LYS A 37 -25.53 -7.80 6.38
CA LYS A 37 -24.76 -6.56 6.23
C LYS A 37 -24.79 -5.90 4.84
N LYS A 38 -25.64 -6.38 3.92
CA LYS A 38 -25.88 -5.71 2.64
C LYS A 38 -26.42 -4.28 2.85
N ILE A 39 -26.04 -3.36 1.97
CA ILE A 39 -26.49 -1.96 1.96
C ILE A 39 -27.70 -1.84 1.05
N GLN A 40 -28.75 -1.17 1.50
CA GLN A 40 -29.88 -0.79 0.67
C GLN A 40 -29.64 0.58 0.05
N ASN A 41 -29.72 0.68 -1.28
CA ASN A 41 -29.63 1.96 -1.96
C ASN A 41 -30.99 2.70 -2.00
N THR A 42 -30.99 3.92 -2.52
CA THR A 42 -32.20 4.76 -2.68
C THR A 42 -33.24 4.19 -3.65
N LYS A 43 -32.87 3.17 -4.44
CA LYS A 43 -33.75 2.44 -5.37
C LYS A 43 -34.24 1.10 -4.79
N ASN A 44 -34.14 0.92 -3.47
CA ASN A 44 -34.53 -0.31 -2.75
C ASN A 44 -33.79 -1.59 -3.20
N LYS A 45 -32.64 -1.47 -3.85
CA LYS A 45 -31.78 -2.60 -4.20
C LYS A 45 -30.74 -2.85 -3.12
N TRP A 46 -30.43 -4.13 -2.89
CA TRP A 46 -29.46 -4.57 -1.90
C TRP A 46 -28.12 -4.93 -2.54
N TYR A 47 -27.04 -4.36 -2.01
CA TYR A 47 -25.69 -4.53 -2.50
C TYR A 47 -24.79 -5.08 -1.40
N LYS A 48 -23.75 -5.82 -1.76
CA LYS A 48 -22.64 -6.02 -0.83
C LYS A 48 -21.97 -4.67 -0.54
N ILE A 49 -21.26 -4.58 0.58
CA ILE A 49 -20.60 -3.34 0.99
C ILE A 49 -19.60 -2.92 -0.09
N GLU A 50 -18.78 -3.86 -0.55
CA GLU A 50 -17.75 -3.64 -1.56
C GLU A 50 -18.34 -3.11 -2.87
N ASP A 51 -19.43 -3.74 -3.34
CA ASP A 51 -20.10 -3.36 -4.58
C ASP A 51 -20.72 -1.95 -4.49
N TYR A 52 -21.33 -1.60 -3.36
CA TYR A 52 -21.94 -0.30 -3.16
C TYR A 52 -20.90 0.82 -3.20
N PHE A 53 -19.82 0.69 -2.42
CA PHE A 53 -18.77 1.71 -2.38
C PHE A 53 -18.01 1.80 -3.71
N LYS A 54 -17.85 0.68 -4.42
CA LYS A 54 -17.28 0.68 -5.78
C LYS A 54 -18.16 1.44 -6.78
N GLU A 55 -19.46 1.13 -6.83
CA GLU A 55 -20.41 1.73 -7.79
C GLU A 55 -20.65 3.23 -7.52
N TYR A 56 -20.84 3.61 -6.25
CA TYR A 56 -21.27 4.96 -5.91
C TYR A 56 -20.11 5.89 -5.55
N MET A 57 -18.96 5.37 -5.10
CA MET A 57 -17.84 6.17 -4.57
C MET A 57 -16.48 5.87 -5.19
N ALA A 58 -16.39 4.94 -6.14
CA ALA A 58 -15.13 4.51 -6.76
C ALA A 58 -14.07 4.04 -5.74
N ILE A 59 -14.51 3.53 -4.59
CA ILE A 59 -13.65 2.96 -3.55
C ILE A 59 -13.55 1.45 -3.77
N SER A 60 -12.35 0.89 -3.63
CA SER A 60 -12.10 -0.56 -3.65
C SER A 60 -11.52 -1.02 -2.32
N PHE A 61 -11.94 -2.18 -1.83
CA PHE A 61 -11.43 -2.75 -0.58
C PHE A 61 -10.33 -3.79 -0.85
N ASN A 62 -9.30 -3.78 -0.03
CA ASN A 62 -8.40 -4.92 0.13
C ASN A 62 -8.97 -5.85 1.20
N HIS A 63 -8.73 -7.17 1.07
CA HIS A 63 -9.20 -8.17 2.04
C HIS A 63 -8.05 -8.56 2.98
N SER A 64 -7.40 -7.56 3.59
CA SER A 64 -6.38 -7.82 4.59
C SER A 64 -7.02 -8.30 5.91
N THR A 65 -6.29 -9.09 6.67
CA THR A 65 -6.68 -9.53 8.02
C THR A 65 -5.98 -8.63 9.03
N CYS A 66 -6.73 -7.98 9.93
CA CYS A 66 -6.13 -7.17 11.00
C CYS A 66 -5.37 -8.06 12.02
N PRO A 67 -4.46 -7.49 12.82
CA PRO A 67 -3.71 -8.25 13.82
C PRO A 67 -4.62 -9.04 14.78
N GLU A 68 -5.71 -8.44 15.26
CA GLU A 68 -6.63 -9.09 16.21
C GLU A 68 -7.28 -10.34 15.59
N CYS A 69 -7.78 -10.23 14.36
CA CYS A 69 -8.35 -11.36 13.64
C CYS A 69 -7.30 -12.44 13.31
N LYS A 70 -6.04 -12.07 13.10
CA LYS A 70 -4.97 -13.05 12.89
C LYS A 70 -4.72 -13.87 14.15
N GLU A 71 -4.65 -13.21 15.31
CA GLU A 71 -4.50 -13.89 16.60
C GLU A 71 -5.67 -14.83 16.89
N GLU A 72 -6.90 -14.39 16.60
CA GLU A 72 -8.10 -15.22 16.81
C GLU A 72 -8.17 -16.42 15.87
N LEU A 73 -7.93 -16.21 14.56
CA LEU A 73 -8.07 -17.26 13.54
C LEU A 73 -6.87 -18.22 13.52
N TYR A 74 -5.69 -17.75 13.90
CA TYR A 74 -4.43 -18.49 13.81
C TYR A 74 -3.60 -18.40 15.11
N PRO A 75 -4.16 -18.77 16.27
CA PRO A 75 -3.52 -18.56 17.58
C PRO A 75 -2.21 -19.34 17.76
N ASN A 76 -2.00 -20.39 16.98
CA ASN A 76 -0.81 -21.24 17.04
C ASN A 76 0.17 -20.99 15.88
N ILE A 77 -0.09 -19.99 15.04
CA ILE A 77 0.86 -19.55 14.02
C ILE A 77 1.62 -18.38 14.63
N ILE A 78 2.91 -18.58 14.86
CA ILE A 78 3.82 -17.46 15.12
C ILE A 78 3.91 -16.71 13.79
N PHE A 79 3.18 -15.60 13.68
CA PHE A 79 3.50 -14.61 12.67
C PHE A 79 4.85 -14.05 13.12
N GLU A 80 5.94 -14.63 12.62
CA GLU A 80 7.18 -13.89 12.55
C GLU A 80 6.80 -12.61 11.81
N SER A 81 6.65 -11.51 12.55
CA SER A 81 6.92 -10.22 11.96
C SER A 81 8.34 -10.41 11.46
N SER A 82 8.48 -10.64 10.17
CA SER A 82 9.74 -10.49 9.48
C SER A 82 10.14 -9.04 9.76
N THR A 83 10.82 -8.81 10.88
CA THR A 83 11.41 -7.54 11.23
C THR A 83 12.52 -7.39 10.22
N LYS A 84 12.15 -6.81 9.08
CA LYS A 84 13.10 -6.45 8.05
C LYS A 84 14.14 -5.57 8.74
N PRO A 85 15.44 -5.82 8.52
CA PRO A 85 16.46 -4.96 9.08
C PRO A 85 16.21 -3.52 8.62
N THR A 86 16.19 -2.59 9.56
CA THR A 86 16.06 -1.17 9.23
C THR A 86 17.38 -0.63 8.70
N ILE A 87 17.35 0.11 7.60
CA ILE A 87 18.50 0.76 7.00
C ILE A 87 18.30 2.28 6.95
N LYS A 88 19.38 3.03 7.20
CA LYS A 88 19.37 4.49 7.05
C LYS A 88 19.65 4.85 5.60
N TYR A 89 18.60 5.19 4.85
CA TYR A 89 18.79 5.73 3.51
C TYR A 89 19.56 7.06 3.59
N THR A 90 20.70 7.14 2.92
CA THR A 90 21.45 8.40 2.79
C THR A 90 21.23 8.95 1.39
N GLU A 91 20.59 10.12 1.31
CA GLU A 91 20.03 10.74 0.09
C GLU A 91 21.00 10.93 -1.11
N ASN A 92 22.31 10.67 -0.94
CA ASN A 92 23.34 10.91 -1.95
C ASN A 92 24.20 9.67 -2.31
N ARG A 93 23.71 8.45 -2.07
CA ARG A 93 24.49 7.25 -2.35
C ARG A 93 23.82 6.39 -3.43
N GLY A 94 24.56 6.10 -4.50
CA GLY A 94 24.07 5.30 -5.64
C GLY A 94 23.68 3.87 -5.27
N ILE A 95 22.99 3.19 -6.17
CA ILE A 95 22.36 1.87 -5.96
C ILE A 95 23.31 0.79 -5.40
N PHE A 96 24.59 0.83 -5.78
CA PHE A 96 25.60 -0.12 -5.28
C PHE A 96 25.90 0.05 -3.79
N ASN A 97 25.87 1.29 -3.29
CA ASN A 97 26.04 1.52 -1.86
C ASN A 97 24.81 1.06 -1.08
N LEU A 98 23.59 1.30 -1.60
CA LEU A 98 22.37 0.79 -0.99
C LEU A 98 22.39 -0.74 -0.91
N LEU A 99 22.79 -1.40 -1.99
CA LEU A 99 22.97 -2.85 -2.03
C LEU A 99 23.96 -3.34 -0.96
N GLY A 100 25.09 -2.64 -0.79
CA GLY A 100 26.07 -2.95 0.25
C GLY A 100 25.50 -2.84 1.66
N ILE A 101 24.81 -1.73 1.96
CA ILE A 101 24.17 -1.51 3.27
C ILE A 101 23.10 -2.57 3.55
N ALA A 102 22.24 -2.85 2.57
CA ALA A 102 21.21 -3.87 2.70
C ALA A 102 21.80 -5.26 2.94
N TYR A 103 22.86 -5.62 2.20
CA TYR A 103 23.55 -6.90 2.34
C TYR A 103 24.22 -7.04 3.71
N GLU A 104 24.93 -6.02 4.18
CA GLU A 104 25.53 -6.03 5.53
C GLU A 104 24.46 -6.09 6.63
N SER A 105 23.36 -5.35 6.47
CA SER A 105 22.26 -5.35 7.44
C SER A 105 21.62 -6.74 7.58
N LEU A 106 21.39 -7.44 6.46
CA LEU A 106 20.89 -8.81 6.47
C LEU A 106 21.86 -9.77 7.17
N LYS A 107 23.16 -9.69 6.87
CA LYS A 107 24.17 -10.54 7.51
C LYS A 107 24.31 -10.28 9.02
N ASN A 108 24.20 -9.03 9.44
CA ASN A 108 24.27 -8.67 10.87
C ASN A 108 23.05 -9.15 11.67
N ASN A 109 21.96 -9.54 11.00
CA ASN A 109 20.76 -10.11 11.59
C ASN A 109 20.66 -11.63 11.34
N ASP A 110 21.78 -12.30 11.04
CA ASP A 110 21.85 -13.75 10.77
C ASP A 110 20.99 -14.22 9.57
N MET A 111 20.70 -13.31 8.61
CA MET A 111 19.89 -13.56 7.42
C MET A 111 20.77 -13.82 6.17
N ASP A 112 21.80 -14.68 6.29
CA ASP A 112 22.78 -14.95 5.22
C ASP A 112 22.16 -15.46 3.91
N ASP A 113 21.15 -16.32 3.99
CA ASP A 113 20.53 -16.90 2.81
C ASP A 113 19.69 -15.86 2.06
N GLN A 114 18.99 -14.99 2.77
CA GLN A 114 18.27 -13.86 2.18
C GLN A 114 19.21 -12.82 1.59
N ALA A 115 20.38 -12.59 2.20
CA ALA A 115 21.41 -11.71 1.64
C ALA A 115 21.94 -12.23 0.29
N LYS A 116 22.17 -13.54 0.16
CA LYS A 116 22.61 -14.19 -1.09
C LYS A 116 21.50 -14.17 -2.15
N GLU A 117 20.27 -14.47 -1.75
CA GLU A 117 19.10 -14.47 -2.63
C GLU A 117 18.83 -13.06 -3.19
N MET A 118 18.82 -12.05 -2.34
CA MET A 118 18.69 -10.65 -2.74
C MET A 118 19.78 -10.27 -3.75
N LEU A 119 21.04 -10.64 -3.49
CA LEU A 119 22.15 -10.35 -4.40
C LEU A 119 21.96 -11.01 -5.77
N ASP A 120 21.58 -12.29 -5.82
CA ASP A 120 21.31 -13.01 -7.07
C ASP A 120 20.17 -12.36 -7.88
N ARG A 121 19.09 -11.94 -7.20
CA ARG A 121 17.97 -11.23 -7.82
C ARG A 121 18.40 -9.86 -8.37
N VAL A 122 19.17 -9.10 -7.61
CA VAL A 122 19.68 -7.78 -8.03
C VAL A 122 20.60 -7.90 -9.24
N MET A 123 21.45 -8.93 -9.31
CA MET A 123 22.34 -9.16 -10.46
C MET A 123 21.59 -9.52 -11.75
N LYS A 124 20.34 -9.98 -11.64
CA LYS A 124 19.45 -10.29 -12.77
C LYS A 124 18.56 -9.12 -13.17
N ALA A 125 18.56 -8.02 -12.40
CA ALA A 125 17.74 -6.85 -12.65
C ALA A 125 18.27 -6.03 -13.84
N ASN A 126 17.36 -5.45 -14.62
CA ASN A 126 17.69 -4.69 -15.83
C ASN A 126 17.58 -3.16 -15.64
N SER A 127 17.21 -2.69 -14.45
CA SER A 127 17.08 -1.26 -14.15
C SER A 127 17.31 -0.94 -12.68
N ASN A 128 17.73 0.30 -12.40
CA ASN A 128 17.90 0.77 -11.02
C ASN A 128 16.58 0.72 -10.21
N TYR A 129 15.44 0.95 -10.87
CA TYR A 129 14.12 0.87 -10.21
C TYR A 129 13.79 -0.55 -9.76
N GLU A 130 14.11 -1.54 -10.59
CA GLU A 130 13.92 -2.96 -10.26
C GLU A 130 14.80 -3.37 -9.08
N VAL A 131 16.06 -2.89 -9.04
CA VAL A 131 16.96 -3.12 -7.90
C VAL A 131 16.41 -2.52 -6.61
N LEU A 132 15.86 -1.30 -6.65
CA LEU A 132 15.25 -0.66 -5.47
C LEU A 132 14.06 -1.46 -4.94
N ASN A 133 13.18 -1.93 -5.83
CA ASN A 133 12.05 -2.77 -5.44
C ASN A 133 12.52 -4.06 -4.79
N ILE A 134 13.48 -4.76 -5.40
CA ILE A 134 14.05 -5.99 -4.84
C ILE A 134 14.61 -5.73 -3.44
N ILE A 135 15.42 -4.67 -3.24
CA ILE A 135 16.01 -4.37 -1.92
C ILE A 135 14.91 -4.10 -0.86
N SER A 136 13.89 -3.30 -1.19
CA SER A 136 12.78 -3.00 -0.28
C SER A 136 11.95 -4.23 0.15
N GLU A 137 12.03 -5.34 -0.57
CA GLU A 137 11.41 -6.59 -0.15
C GLU A 137 12.13 -7.23 1.05
N TYR A 138 13.42 -6.93 1.27
CA TYR A 138 14.24 -7.54 2.33
C TYR A 138 14.56 -6.60 3.50
N VAL A 139 14.61 -5.28 3.27
CA VAL A 139 14.95 -4.28 4.30
C VAL A 139 13.88 -3.18 4.38
N GLU A 140 13.79 -2.53 5.54
CA GLU A 140 12.93 -1.36 5.78
C GLU A 140 13.78 -0.09 5.89
N ASP A 141 13.28 1.05 5.43
CA ASP A 141 13.94 2.34 5.68
C ASP A 141 13.54 2.88 7.07
N GLU A 142 14.48 3.49 7.79
CA GLU A 142 14.24 4.20 9.07
C GLU A 142 13.50 5.53 8.88
#